data_AF-A0A1F9BCK6-F1
#
_entry.id   AF-A0A1F9BCK6-F1
#
_cell.length_a   1.000
_cell.length_b   1.000
_cell.length_c   1.000
_cell.angle_alpha   90.00
_cell.angle_beta   90.00
_cell.angle_gamma   90.00
#
_symmetry.space_group_name_H-M   'P 1'
#
loop_
_entity.id
_entity.type
_entity.pdbx_description
1 polymer ?
#
loop_
_entity_poly.entity_id
_entity_poly.type
_entity_poly.pdbx_seq_one_letter_code
_entity_poly.pdbx_strand_id
1 'polypeptide(L)' 'MRLGKVDEAAKHFREAIKPEPEYVNAHFQLAKILKKKELDQEATFHYQEAISINPEFKDKK' A
#
# COMPACT_ATOMS: atom_id res chain seq x y z
N MET A 1 -4.81 -2.98 21.76
CA MET A 1 -4.16 -1.81 21.11
C MET A 1 -3.60 -2.23 19.75
N ARG A 2 -4.41 -2.28 18.69
CA ARG A 2 -3.97 -2.75 17.36
C ARG A 2 -4.08 -1.69 16.26
N LEU A 3 -4.74 -0.57 16.55
CA LEU A 3 -4.94 0.56 15.63
C LEU A 3 -3.66 1.41 15.50
N GLY A 4 -3.01 1.77 16.61
CA GLY A 4 -1.81 2.63 16.58
C GLY A 4 -0.66 2.10 15.70
N LYS A 5 -0.40 0.78 15.71
CA LYS A 5 0.65 0.18 14.87
C LYS A 5 0.29 0.16 13.37
N VAL A 6 -1.00 0.15 13.04
CA VAL A 6 -1.47 0.13 11.65
C VAL A 6 -1.36 1.53 11.05
N ASP A 7 -1.64 2.56 11.83
CA ASP A 7 -1.44 3.96 11.43
C ASP A 7 0.04 4.32 11.23
N GLU A 8 0.92 3.89 12.14
CA GLU A 8 2.37 4.09 11.99
C GLU A 8 2.92 3.38 10.74
N ALA A 9 2.48 2.14 10.48
CA ALA A 9 2.89 1.42 9.30
C ALA A 9 2.42 2.12 8.01
N ALA A 10 1.18 2.63 7.97
CA ALA A 10 0.69 3.40 6.83
C ALA A 10 1.56 4.63 6.57
N LYS A 11 1.93 5.34 7.64
CA LYS A 11 2.81 6.52 7.55
C LYS A 11 4.20 6.14 7.02
N HIS A 12 4.81 5.08 7.55
CA HIS A 12 6.11 4.61 7.08
C HIS A 12 6.11 4.25 5.59
N PHE A 13 5.08 3.55 5.10
CA PHE A 13 5.00 3.23 3.67
C PHE A 13 4.76 4.47 2.80
N ARG A 14 3.95 5.43 3.26
CA ARG A 14 3.81 6.72 2.56
C ARG A 14 5.12 7.49 2.48
N GLU A 15 5.93 7.46 3.54
CA GLU A 15 7.26 8.10 3.54
C GLU A 15 8.25 7.37 2.64
N ALA A 16 8.14 6.04 2.50
CA ALA A 16 8.95 5.26 1.57
C ALA A 16 8.58 5.52 0.09
N ILE A 17 7.30 5.79 -0.20
CA ILE A 17 6.83 6.11 -1.56
C ILE A 17 7.29 7.50 -2.02
N LYS A 18 7.52 8.45 -1.11
CA LYS A 18 7.95 9.82 -1.48
C LYS A 18 9.25 9.87 -2.29
N PRO A 19 10.36 9.24 -1.84
CA PRO A 19 11.59 9.21 -2.62
C PRO A 19 11.55 8.18 -3.75
N GLU A 20 10.73 7.13 -3.64
CA GLU A 20 10.63 6.06 -4.62
C GLU A 20 9.15 5.77 -4.96
N PRO A 21 8.54 6.58 -5.86
CA PRO A 21 7.14 6.42 -6.25
C PRO A 21 6.86 5.07 -6.92
N GLU A 22 7.88 4.43 -7.47
CA GLU A 22 7.80 3.14 -8.13
C GLU A 22 7.99 1.97 -7.15
N TYR A 23 8.03 2.22 -5.83
CA TYR A 23 8.26 1.17 -4.85
C TYR A 23 7.04 0.27 -4.64
N VAL A 24 6.90 -0.72 -5.52
CA VAL A 24 5.73 -1.61 -5.62
C VAL A 24 5.34 -2.26 -4.30
N ASN A 25 6.34 -2.71 -3.53
CA ASN A 25 6.12 -3.32 -2.22
C ASN A 25 5.48 -2.34 -1.23
N ALA A 26 5.88 -1.06 -1.22
CA ALA A 26 5.29 -0.07 -0.34
C ALA A 26 3.85 0.25 -0.75
N HIS A 27 3.56 0.38 -2.05
CA HIS A 27 2.19 0.53 -2.54
C HIS A 27 1.30 -0.65 -2.12
N PHE A 28 1.77 -1.89 -2.32
CA PHE A 28 1.03 -3.08 -1.93
C PHE A 28 0.79 -3.20 -0.41
N GLN A 29 1.80 -2.94 0.41
CA GLN A 29 1.65 -3.01 1.87
C GLN A 29 0.76 -1.89 2.41
N LEU A 30 0.88 -0.68 1.86
CA LEU A 30 0.00 0.45 2.18
C LEU A 30 -1.46 0.12 1.82
N ALA A 31 -1.70 -0.45 0.64
CA ALA A 31 -3.03 -0.89 0.22
C ALA A 31 -3.64 -1.92 1.19
N LYS A 32 -2.86 -2.92 1.63
CA LYS A 32 -3.29 -3.91 2.63
C LYS A 32 -3.64 -3.28 3.98
N ILE A 33 -2.88 -2.26 4.40
CA ILE A 33 -3.13 -1.53 5.63
C ILE A 33 -4.41 -0.71 5.52
N LEU A 34 -4.59 0.02 4.42
CA LEU A 34 -5.79 0.81 4.14
C LEU A 34 -7.04 -0.07 4.07
N LYS A 35 -6.94 -1.26 3.45
CA LYS A 35 -8.01 -2.26 3.43
C LYS A 35 -8.43 -2.72 4.83
N LYS A 36 -7.47 -2.88 5.75
CA LYS A 36 -7.77 -3.20 7.17
C LYS A 36 -8.40 -2.05 7.94
N LYS A 37 -8.26 -0.82 7.44
CA LYS A 37 -8.90 0.39 7.98
C LYS A 37 -10.23 0.69 7.30
N GLU A 38 -10.74 -0.21 6.45
CA GLU A 38 -11.97 -0.03 5.67
C GLU A 38 -11.91 1.17 4.70
N LEU A 39 -10.69 1.62 4.36
CA LEU A 39 -10.42 2.67 3.37
C LEU A 39 -10.24 2.05 1.98
N ASP A 40 -11.34 1.49 1.45
CA ASP A 40 -11.33 0.68 0.23
C ASP A 40 -10.90 1.45 -1.03
N GLN A 41 -11.28 2.73 -1.12
CA GLN A 41 -10.92 3.58 -2.25
C GLN A 41 -9.41 3.82 -2.31
N GLU A 42 -8.81 4.24 -1.19
CA GLU A 42 -7.35 4.47 -1.13
C GLU A 42 -6.57 3.16 -1.30
N ALA A 43 -7.06 2.05 -0.74
CA ALA A 43 -6.45 0.74 -0.93
C ALA A 43 -6.43 0.35 -2.41
N THR A 44 -7.55 0.54 -3.11
CA THR A 44 -7.68 0.21 -4.54
C THR A 44 -6.72 1.03 -5.39
N PHE A 45 -6.61 2.34 -5.13
CA PHE A 45 -5.63 3.20 -5.79
C PHE A 45 -4.21 2.64 -5.65
N HIS A 46 -3.76 2.33 -4.44
CA HIS A 46 -2.41 1.82 -4.23
C HIS A 46 -2.18 0.41 -4.80
N TYR A 47 -3.20 -0.46 -4.84
CA TYR A 47 -3.11 -1.73 -5.56
C TYR A 47 -2.95 -1.52 -7.07
N GLN A 48 -3.70 -0.57 -7.65
CA GLN A 48 -3.60 -0.25 -9.07
C GLN A 48 -2.23 0.33 -9.43
N GLU A 49 -1.68 1.22 -8.59
CA GLU A 49 -0.32 1.72 -8.77
C GLU A 49 0.71 0.57 -8.73
N ALA A 50 0.61 -0.33 -7.74
CA ALA A 50 1.50 -1.48 -7.64
C ALA A 50 1.46 -2.38 -8.90
N ILE A 51 0.26 -2.62 -9.44
CA ILE A 51 0.06 -3.39 -10.68
C ILE A 51 0.54 -2.61 -11.91
N SER A 52 0.40 -1.28 -11.92
CA SER A 52 0.84 -0.45 -13.04
C SER A 52 2.36 -0.40 -13.13
N ILE A 53 3.05 -0.33 -11.99
CA ILE A 53 4.51 -0.35 -11.93
C ILE A 53 5.05 -1.76 -12.21
N ASN A 54 4.46 -2.80 -11.60
CA ASN A 54 4.81 -4.17 -11.88
C ASN A 54 3.55 -5.03 -12.10
N PRO A 55 3.18 -5.29 -13.37
CA PRO A 55 2.02 -6.10 -13.71
C PRO A 55 2.05 -7.52 -13.13
N GLU A 56 3.22 -8.10 -12.88
CA GLU A 56 3.37 -9.43 -12.28
C GLU A 56 2.88 -9.49 -10.82
N PHE A 57 2.67 -8.35 -10.15
CA PHE A 57 2.07 -8.34 -8.81
C PHE A 57 0.62 -8.79 -8.79
N LYS A 58 -0.10 -8.68 -9.92
CA LYS A 58 -1.49 -9.17 -10.03
C LYS A 58 -1.57 -10.69 -9.91
N ASP A 59 -0.52 -11.40 -10.30
CA ASP A 59 -0.47 -12.86 -10.34
C ASP A 59 0.14 -13.49 -9.07
N LYS A 60 0.52 -12.69 -8.06
CA LYS A 60 0.88 -13.19 -6.73
C LYS A 60 -0.38 -13.68 -5.98
N LYS A 61 -0.82 -14.88 -6.35
CA LYS A 61 -1.93 -15.62 -5.74
C LYS A 61 -1.54 -16.21 -4.39
#